data_AF-A0A377NHL2-F1
#
_entry.id   AF-A0A377NHL2-F1
#
_cell.length_a   1.000
_cell.length_b   1.000
_cell.length_c   1.000
_cell.angle_alpha   90.00
_cell.angle_beta   90.00
_cell.angle_gamma   90.00
#
_symmetry.space_group_name_H-M   'P 1'
#
loop_
_entity.id
_entity.type
_entity.pdbx_description
1 polymer ?
#
loop_
_entity_poly.entity_id
_entity_poly.type
_entity_poly.pdbx_seq_one_letter_code
_entity_poly.pdbx_strand_id
1 'polypeptide(L)'
;MKHRVDVMISEQEVKTRIAELGREITEHYRDSGSDMVLVGLLRGSFMFMADLCRTIDVSHEVDFMTASSYGNGMSTTRDVKILKDLDEDIRGKDVLIVEDIIDSGNTLSKVRELLQLRGQNHWQSARCSINPSAAK
;
A
#
# COMPACT_ATOMS: atom_id res chain seq x y z
N MET A 1 -19.02 4.69 -31.04
CA MET A 1 -19.60 4.57 -29.69
C MET A 1 -19.08 5.76 -28.88
N LYS A 2 -19.95 6.63 -28.32
CA LYS A 2 -19.50 7.71 -27.43
C LYS A 2 -19.35 7.12 -26.03
N HIS A 3 -18.13 7.08 -25.50
CA HIS A 3 -17.90 6.73 -24.10
C HIS A 3 -18.38 7.88 -23.23
N ARG A 4 -19.18 7.56 -22.21
CA ARG A 4 -19.61 8.50 -21.18
C ARG A 4 -18.71 8.31 -19.97
N VAL A 5 -18.10 9.40 -19.51
CA VAL A 5 -17.26 9.44 -18.31
C VAL A 5 -18.04 10.22 -17.26
N ASP A 6 -18.39 9.56 -16.17
CA ASP A 6 -19.06 10.17 -15.03
C ASP A 6 -18.05 10.23 -13.85
N VAL A 7 -18.07 11.31 -13.08
CA VAL A 7 -17.20 11.46 -11.90
C VAL A 7 -17.78 10.59 -10.78
N MET A 8 -17.03 9.59 -10.33
CA MET A 8 -17.44 8.71 -9.23
C MET A 8 -17.08 9.25 -7.85
N ILE A 9 -15.90 9.86 -7.73
CA ILE A 9 -15.37 10.49 -6.52
C ILE A 9 -14.71 11.79 -6.96
N SER A 10 -15.09 12.90 -6.34
CA SER A 10 -14.49 14.20 -6.67
C SER A 10 -13.05 14.29 -6.16
N GLU A 11 -12.24 15.12 -6.80
CA GLU A 11 -10.88 15.40 -6.36
C GLU A 11 -10.83 15.88 -4.90
N GLN A 12 -11.82 16.69 -4.49
CA GLN A 12 -11.91 17.21 -3.15
C GLN A 12 -12.16 16.10 -2.13
N GLU A 13 -13.06 15.16 -2.42
CA GLU A 13 -13.32 14.00 -1.55
C GLU A 13 -12.07 13.13 -1.39
N VAL A 14 -11.34 12.88 -2.48
CA VAL A 14 -10.07 12.13 -2.45
C VAL A 14 -9.05 12.84 -1.55
N LYS A 15 -8.84 14.15 -1.74
CA LYS A 15 -7.90 14.94 -0.93
C LYS A 15 -8.27 14.97 0.54
N THR A 16 -9.55 15.16 0.85
CA THR A 16 -10.05 15.13 2.24
C THR A 16 -9.76 13.78 2.89
N ARG A 17 -10.07 12.68 2.20
CA ARG A 17 -9.81 11.34 2.75
C ARG A 17 -8.32 11.08 2.95
N ILE A 18 -7.47 11.48 2.01
CA ILE A 18 -6.01 11.32 2.14
C ILE A 18 -5.46 12.11 3.34
N ALA A 19 -5.98 13.30 3.62
CA ALA A 19 -5.60 14.07 4.79
C ALA A 19 -6.02 13.37 6.11
N GLU A 20 -7.23 12.82 6.16
CA GLU A 20 -7.71 12.05 7.31
C GLU A 20 -6.84 10.82 7.57
N LEU A 21 -6.53 10.06 6.52
CA LEU A 21 -5.67 8.88 6.58
C LEU A 21 -4.25 9.21 7.02
N GLY A 22 -3.67 10.30 6.49
CA GLY A 22 -2.36 10.78 6.92
C GLY A 22 -2.33 11.06 8.42
N ARG A 23 -3.39 11.69 8.96
CA ARG A 23 -3.54 11.92 10.41
C ARG A 23 -3.70 10.62 11.19
N GLU A 24 -4.50 9.68 10.71
CA GLU A 24 -4.68 8.36 11.34
C GLU A 24 -3.35 7.58 11.43
N ILE A 25 -2.57 7.57 10.33
CA ILE A 25 -1.25 6.94 10.28
C ILE A 25 -0.27 7.66 11.20
N THR A 26 -0.21 8.98 11.13
CA THR A 26 0.66 9.81 11.98
C THR A 26 0.42 9.49 13.45
N GLU A 27 -0.84 9.48 13.89
CA GLU A 27 -1.19 9.15 15.28
C GLU A 27 -0.78 7.73 15.64
N HIS A 28 -0.96 6.77 14.73
CA HIS A 28 -0.63 5.38 14.98
C HIS A 28 0.87 5.13 15.18
N TYR A 29 1.72 5.84 14.41
CA TYR A 29 3.16 5.62 14.41
C TYR A 29 3.96 6.66 15.20
N ARG A 30 3.31 7.70 15.76
CA ARG A 30 3.99 8.79 16.49
C ARG A 30 4.99 8.29 17.54
N ASP A 31 4.59 7.25 18.27
CA ASP A 31 5.36 6.73 19.41
C ASP A 31 6.00 5.36 19.13
N SER A 32 6.08 4.92 17.86
CA SER A 32 6.63 3.58 17.55
C SER A 32 8.11 3.47 17.89
N GLY A 33 8.85 4.58 17.80
CA GLY A 33 10.30 4.64 17.99
C GLY A 33 11.09 3.84 16.94
N SER A 34 10.42 3.36 15.90
CA SER A 34 10.97 2.58 14.80
C SER A 34 10.98 3.40 13.51
N ASP A 35 11.91 3.08 12.60
CA ASP A 35 11.91 3.65 11.26
C ASP A 35 10.73 3.10 10.45
N MET A 36 10.02 3.96 9.73
CA MET A 36 8.89 3.56 8.88
C MET A 36 9.26 3.56 7.40
N VAL A 37 8.77 2.57 6.66
CA VAL A 37 8.87 2.49 5.19
C VAL A 37 7.49 2.35 4.57
N LEU A 38 7.15 3.26 3.67
CA LEU A 38 5.99 3.16 2.82
C LEU A 38 6.33 2.36 1.56
N VAL A 39 5.64 1.25 1.33
CA VAL A 39 5.86 0.37 0.16
C VAL A 39 4.69 0.51 -0.81
N GLY A 40 4.94 1.13 -1.97
CA GLY A 40 3.95 1.32 -3.01
C GLY A 40 3.92 0.18 -4.02
N LEU A 41 2.75 -0.43 -4.23
CA LEU A 41 2.58 -1.45 -5.26
C LEU A 41 2.32 -0.82 -6.62
N LEU A 42 3.32 -0.88 -7.50
CA LEU A 42 3.23 -0.31 -8.83
C LEU A 42 2.29 -1.14 -9.73
N ARG A 43 1.60 -0.50 -10.68
CA ARG A 43 1.77 0.90 -11.12
C ARG A 43 0.75 1.87 -10.57
N GLY A 44 -0.47 1.43 -10.26
CA GLY A 44 -1.60 2.33 -10.03
C GLY A 44 -1.52 3.12 -8.73
N SER A 45 -0.81 2.61 -7.71
CA SER A 45 -0.71 3.25 -6.39
C SER A 45 0.11 4.54 -6.38
N PHE A 46 0.89 4.85 -7.42
CA PHE A 46 1.91 5.90 -7.33
C PHE A 46 1.35 7.30 -7.02
N MET A 47 0.20 7.67 -7.60
CA MET A 47 -0.44 8.97 -7.33
C MET A 47 -0.93 9.04 -5.89
N PHE A 48 -1.64 7.99 -5.46
CA PHE A 48 -2.17 7.89 -4.11
C PHE A 48 -1.05 7.87 -3.06
N MET A 49 0.02 7.10 -3.32
CA MET A 49 1.24 7.08 -2.51
C MET A 49 1.86 8.47 -2.38
N ALA A 50 2.01 9.20 -3.49
CA ALA A 50 2.60 10.53 -3.49
C ALA A 50 1.75 11.53 -2.69
N ASP A 51 0.42 11.47 -2.82
CA ASP A 51 -0.47 12.31 -2.03
C ASP A 51 -0.45 11.95 -0.54
N LEU A 52 -0.43 10.65 -0.23
CA LEU A 52 -0.44 10.14 1.14
C LEU A 52 0.86 10.43 1.90
N CYS A 53 2.03 10.23 1.29
CA CYS A 53 3.30 10.47 1.98
C CYS A 53 3.47 11.94 2.39
N ARG A 54 2.87 12.87 1.65
CA ARG A 54 2.86 14.30 1.99
C ARG A 54 2.00 14.64 3.21
N THR A 55 1.03 13.81 3.58
CA THR A 55 0.11 14.09 4.71
C THR A 55 0.52 13.40 6.00
N ILE A 56 1.52 12.51 5.96
CA ILE A 56 2.03 11.78 7.11
C ILE A 56 3.12 12.61 7.80
N ASP A 57 2.91 12.94 9.07
CA ASP A 57 3.81 13.75 9.91
C ASP A 57 4.61 12.86 10.87
N VAL A 58 5.27 11.86 10.30
CA VAL A 58 6.31 11.04 10.95
C VAL A 58 7.40 10.77 9.93
N SER A 59 8.66 10.66 10.37
CA SER A 59 9.78 10.37 9.47
C SER A 59 9.60 9.00 8.80
N HIS A 60 9.75 8.95 7.49
CA HIS A 60 9.57 7.71 6.73
C HIS A 60 10.37 7.69 5.43
N GLU A 61 10.69 6.47 4.98
CA GLU A 61 11.22 6.19 3.66
C GLU A 61 10.11 5.74 2.72
N VAL A 62 10.35 5.83 1.41
CA VAL A 62 9.41 5.37 0.38
C VAL A 62 10.14 4.41 -0.55
N ASP A 63 9.56 3.23 -0.75
CA ASP A 63 10.02 2.24 -1.71
C ASP A 63 8.85 1.72 -2.56
N PHE A 64 9.17 1.10 -3.68
CA PHE A 64 8.20 0.59 -4.64
C PHE A 64 8.50 -0.86 -5.00
N MET A 65 7.45 -1.68 -4.96
CA MET A 65 7.49 -3.06 -5.43
C MET A 65 6.58 -3.21 -6.64
N THR A 66 6.97 -4.04 -7.61
CA THR A 66 6.11 -4.45 -8.73
C THR A 66 5.83 -5.93 -8.64
N ALA A 67 4.55 -6.28 -8.59
CA ALA A 67 4.06 -7.64 -8.55
C ALA A 67 3.15 -7.92 -9.76
N SER A 68 3.28 -9.09 -10.38
CA SER A 68 2.35 -9.56 -11.41
C SER A 68 1.71 -10.88 -10.98
N SER A 69 0.39 -10.97 -11.05
CA SER A 69 -0.33 -12.24 -10.95
C SER A 69 -0.03 -13.09 -12.18
N TYR A 70 0.29 -14.38 -12.00
CA TYR A 70 0.30 -15.31 -13.14
C TYR A 70 -1.13 -15.47 -13.69
N GLY A 71 -1.27 -15.35 -15.01
CA GLY A 71 -2.56 -15.33 -15.70
C GLY A 71 -3.10 -16.72 -16.07
N ASN A 72 -4.41 -16.86 -15.93
CA ASN A 72 -5.32 -17.79 -16.63
C ASN A 72 -5.25 -19.31 -16.38
N GLY A 73 -4.51 -19.79 -15.39
CA GLY A 73 -4.68 -21.16 -14.89
C GLY A 73 -5.88 -21.27 -13.94
N MET A 74 -6.74 -22.27 -14.13
CA MET A 74 -7.87 -22.64 -13.26
C MET A 74 -7.38 -23.24 -11.93
N SER A 75 -6.43 -22.57 -11.27
CA SER A 75 -5.83 -22.98 -10.00
C SER A 75 -6.01 -21.84 -8.99
N THR A 76 -6.61 -22.18 -7.85
CA THR A 76 -6.97 -21.30 -6.74
C THR A 76 -5.77 -20.65 -6.04
N THR A 77 -4.54 -21.02 -6.42
CA THR A 77 -3.28 -20.43 -5.95
C THR A 77 -2.72 -19.55 -7.06
N ARG A 78 -3.14 -18.28 -7.11
CA ARG A 78 -2.49 -17.28 -7.97
C ARG A 78 -1.16 -16.92 -7.33
N ASP A 79 -0.09 -17.61 -7.70
CA ASP A 79 1.24 -17.18 -7.31
C ASP A 79 1.52 -15.78 -7.87
N VAL A 80 2.14 -14.94 -7.05
CA VAL A 80 2.54 -13.58 -7.41
C VAL A 80 4.03 -13.61 -7.75
N LYS A 81 4.37 -13.15 -8.96
CA LYS A 81 5.76 -12.94 -9.37
C LYS A 81 6.19 -11.52 -9.01
N ILE A 82 7.28 -11.40 -8.25
CA ILE A 82 7.93 -10.11 -8.05
C ILE A 82 8.74 -9.77 -9.31
N LEU A 83 8.41 -8.65 -9.94
CA LEU A 83 9.10 -8.12 -11.12
C LEU A 83 10.17 -7.11 -10.71
N LYS A 84 9.87 -6.28 -9.71
CA LYS A 84 10.81 -5.39 -9.04
C LYS A 84 10.61 -5.55 -7.55
N ASP A 85 11.68 -5.87 -6.85
CA ASP A 85 11.69 -6.00 -5.40
C ASP A 85 11.95 -4.64 -4.72
N LEU A 86 11.91 -4.64 -3.38
CA LEU A 86 12.38 -3.53 -2.55
C LEU A 86 13.88 -3.34 -2.71
N ASP A 87 14.30 -2.09 -2.76
CA ASP A 87 15.71 -1.70 -2.74
C ASP A 87 16.20 -1.57 -1.28
N GLU A 88 15.32 -1.14 -0.37
CA GLU A 88 15.63 -0.94 1.06
C GLU A 88 15.39 -2.19 1.91
N ASP A 89 16.22 -2.34 2.96
CA ASP A 89 16.00 -3.36 3.99
C ASP A 89 14.91 -2.91 4.96
N ILE A 90 13.89 -3.76 5.12
CA ILE A 90 12.72 -3.52 5.95
C ILE A 90 12.77 -4.25 7.31
N ARG A 91 13.89 -4.93 7.63
CA ARG A 91 14.02 -5.65 8.90
C ARG A 91 14.01 -4.68 10.08
N GLY A 92 13.12 -4.94 11.04
CA GLY A 92 12.96 -4.11 12.24
C GLY A 92 12.29 -2.76 11.99
N LYS A 93 11.84 -2.48 10.75
CA LYS A 93 11.13 -1.26 10.37
C LYS A 93 9.62 -1.49 10.38
N ASP A 94 8.84 -0.43 10.61
CA ASP A 94 7.41 -0.43 10.38
C ASP A 94 7.13 -0.34 8.86
N VAL A 95 6.40 -1.28 8.27
CA VAL A 95 6.07 -1.25 6.83
C VAL A 95 4.59 -1.00 6.61
N LEU A 96 4.32 0.06 5.85
CA LEU A 96 3.00 0.44 5.40
C LEU A 96 2.86 0.15 3.90
N ILE A 97 2.04 -0.85 3.54
CA ILE A 97 1.80 -1.20 2.14
C ILE A 97 0.68 -0.34 1.56
N VAL A 98 0.95 0.32 0.44
CA VAL A 98 0.03 1.21 -0.26
C VAL A 98 -0.33 0.63 -1.63
N GLU A 99 -1.64 0.43 -1.86
CA GLU A 99 -2.20 -0.10 -3.11
C GLU A 99 -3.34 0.83 -3.59
N ASP A 100 -3.57 0.93 -4.89
CA ASP A 100 -4.58 1.81 -5.47
C ASP A 100 -6.00 1.26 -5.40
N ILE A 101 -6.22 -0.02 -5.67
CA ILE A 101 -7.55 -0.64 -5.57
C ILE A 101 -7.36 -2.08 -5.10
N ILE A 102 -7.92 -2.41 -3.94
CA ILE A 102 -8.02 -3.80 -3.50
C ILE A 102 -9.28 -4.39 -4.13
N ASP A 103 -9.09 -5.20 -5.18
CA ASP A 103 -10.15 -6.00 -5.80
C ASP A 103 -10.44 -7.23 -4.92
N SER A 104 -9.71 -8.33 -5.15
CA SER A 104 -9.89 -9.59 -4.41
C SER A 104 -8.97 -9.73 -3.18
N GLY A 105 -8.05 -8.79 -2.95
CA GLY A 105 -7.10 -8.83 -1.82
C GLY A 105 -5.99 -9.88 -1.93
N ASN A 106 -5.98 -10.69 -2.99
CA ASN A 106 -5.01 -11.78 -3.16
C ASN A 106 -3.57 -11.27 -3.34
N THR A 107 -3.37 -10.24 -4.17
CA THR A 107 -2.06 -9.63 -4.40
C THR A 107 -1.49 -9.09 -3.09
N LEU A 108 -2.28 -8.26 -2.39
CA LEU A 108 -1.93 -7.71 -1.09
C LEU A 108 -1.59 -8.79 -0.06
N SER A 109 -2.42 -9.83 0.03
CA SER A 109 -2.20 -10.94 0.96
C SER A 109 -0.88 -11.63 0.69
N LYS A 110 -0.55 -11.87 -0.59
CA LYS A 110 0.69 -12.53 -0.96
C LYS A 110 1.92 -11.67 -0.75
N VAL A 111 1.84 -10.38 -1.09
CA VAL A 111 2.91 -9.42 -0.80
C VAL A 111 3.14 -9.36 0.71
N ARG A 112 2.08 -9.27 1.50
CA ARG A 112 2.17 -9.29 2.96
C ARG A 112 2.87 -10.54 3.48
N GLU A 113 2.50 -11.74 3.00
CA GLU A 113 3.20 -12.98 3.37
C GLU A 113 4.70 -12.91 3.03
N LEU A 114 5.05 -12.42 1.83
CA LEU A 114 6.44 -12.28 1.39
C LEU A 114 7.24 -11.34 2.28
N LEU A 115 6.67 -10.18 2.64
CA LEU A 115 7.35 -9.22 3.52
C LEU A 115 7.43 -9.72 4.97
N GLN A 116 6.43 -10.46 5.45
CA GLN A 116 6.45 -11.09 6.77
C GLN A 116 7.58 -12.12 6.91
N LEU A 117 7.87 -12.89 5.87
CA LEU A 117 9.00 -13.84 5.87
C LEU A 117 10.36 -13.12 5.97
N ARG A 118 10.44 -11.86 5.55
CA ARG A 118 11.67 -11.05 5.61
C ARG A 118 11.86 -10.34 6.94
N GLY A 119 10.77 -10.01 7.63
CA GLY A 119 10.75 -9.24 8.88
C GLY A 119 10.74 -10.04 10.19
N GLN A 120 11.07 -11.34 10.20
CA GLN A 120 10.79 -12.27 11.33
C GLN A 120 11.45 -11.99 12.69
N ASN A 121 12.13 -10.86 12.91
CA ASN A 121 12.61 -10.46 14.25
C ASN A 121 11.96 -9.13 14.66
N HIS A 122 10.83 -9.24 15.39
CA HIS A 122 9.99 -8.15 15.92
C HIS A 122 9.19 -7.35 14.87
N TRP A 123 7.95 -7.80 14.62
CA TRP A 123 6.99 -7.09 13.77
C TRP A 123 5.80 -6.57 14.58
N GLN A 124 5.66 -5.25 14.73
CA GLN A 124 4.40 -4.60 15.11
C GLN A 124 3.68 -4.10 13.85
N SER A 125 2.86 -5.00 13.30
CA SER A 125 1.72 -4.75 12.42
C SER A 125 1.90 -3.84 11.18
N ALA A 126 1.85 -4.46 9.99
CA ALA A 126 1.47 -3.77 8.77
C ALA A 126 -0.04 -3.57 8.89
N ARG A 127 -0.45 -2.47 9.52
CA ARG A 127 -1.83 -2.32 10.04
C ARG A 127 -2.76 -1.51 9.16
N CYS A 128 -2.28 -0.97 8.04
CA CYS A 128 -3.14 -0.20 7.16
C CYS A 128 -2.84 -0.57 5.70
N SER A 129 -3.79 -1.23 5.04
CA SER A 129 -3.85 -1.26 3.59
C SER A 129 -4.94 -0.28 3.24
N ILE A 130 -4.55 0.91 2.80
CA ILE A 130 -5.54 1.90 2.43
C ILE A 130 -5.97 1.62 1.01
N ASN A 131 -7.27 1.37 0.86
CA ASN A 131 -7.94 1.29 -0.41
C ASN A 131 -8.87 2.50 -0.55
N PRO A 132 -8.82 3.27 -1.64
CA PRO A 132 -9.83 4.28 -1.95
C PRO A 132 -11.25 3.70 -2.13
N SER A 133 -11.42 2.39 -2.36
CA SER A 133 -12.75 1.75 -2.27
C SER A 133 -13.17 1.38 -0.84
N ALA A 134 -12.24 1.37 0.13
CA ALA A 134 -12.54 1.34 1.55
C ALA A 134 -12.76 2.77 2.12
N ALA A 135 -12.70 3.79 1.26
CA ALA A 135 -13.14 5.17 1.56
C ALA A 135 -14.64 5.39 1.25
N LYS A 136 -15.43 4.32 1.15
CA LYS A 136 -16.89 4.35 1.09
C LYS A 136 -17.49 3.81 2.37
#